data_AF-A0A2E1VZ93-F1
#
_entry.id   AF-A0A2E1VZ93-F1
#
_cell.length_a   1.000
_cell.length_b   1.000
_cell.length_c   1.000
_cell.angle_alpha   90.00
_cell.angle_beta   90.00
_cell.angle_gamma   90.00
#
_symmetry.space_group_name_H-M   'P 1'
#
loop_
_entity.id
_entity.type
_entity.pdbx_description
1 polymer ?
#
loop_
_entity_poly.entity_id
_entity_poly.type
_entity_poly.pdbx_seq_one_letter_code
_entity_poly.pdbx_strand_id
1 'polypeptide(L)'
;MGLGALVLNSPVARWAGLAVERGREGDVYERGLRFTGKWVLRLAIVLMGLQASADLIEPQLLARVVLVLVVTLPTTFFVAHAVAGLLQLRREMADLVAIGTMVCGASAINALAPTVFARRRDQGLAVTAIFLFSVVALTTLLPLGTALGLDVESSGLWAGLAVNDLSSSVAVGGQFGEDESVLAAMAKTVRIVLLGPLLVVFSQLRRRAPAEDSLRFRLASHLPLFVVGYLLLFGVRVVGDRVFDADATWWATLLACNDQVVSFAIATVCASIGLQIHVRALVDVGWRVAVTAGAAWVTIAGLSLGLLATGATGVTAMNVIGGVAALSCAFVAFRRWAPTPSSLQARLERGEPLTLREAVELFDLLDRQGPVSLAVARRVLRRVQPAIGELVLLRESPIQGGINYRRLTYWRSQKHGSSLVGILWTPGTTAHIHSHEYSAIGQRIEGTIEMINFVHAGTGLRVSTRTEAGPEESTEFTEGETIHVVRNLGTHDAIDLHFCGPRGAGGALRYNPLEPESPFVIGQEFAVDVVEDRLPLVMPKTGSL
;
A
#
# COMPACT_ATOMS: atom_id res chain seq x y z
N MET A 1 -13.24 14.13 24.22
CA MET A 1 -11.86 13.65 24.49
C MET A 1 -10.94 13.59 23.27
N GLY A 2 -11.40 13.28 22.04
CA GLY A 2 -10.52 13.10 20.87
C GLY A 2 -9.70 14.33 20.42
N LEU A 3 -10.25 15.54 20.54
CA LEU A 3 -9.54 16.79 20.22
C LEU A 3 -8.35 17.06 21.16
N GLY A 4 -8.45 16.66 22.44
CA GLY A 4 -7.39 16.88 23.43
C GLY A 4 -6.09 16.15 23.09
N ALA A 5 -6.18 14.91 22.60
CA ALA A 5 -5.02 14.13 22.16
C ALA A 5 -4.37 14.70 20.89
N LEU A 6 -5.17 15.28 19.99
CA LEU A 6 -4.68 15.97 18.79
C LEU A 6 -3.92 17.25 19.17
N VAL A 7 -4.42 18.00 20.15
CA VAL A 7 -3.78 19.21 20.67
C VAL A 7 -2.42 18.87 21.26
N LEU A 8 -2.30 17.80 22.06
CA LEU A 8 -1.03 17.36 22.70
C LEU A 8 0.11 17.06 21.70
N ASN A 9 -0.21 16.66 20.47
CA ASN A 9 0.77 16.36 19.40
C ASN A 9 0.88 17.49 18.35
N SER A 10 0.28 18.66 18.63
CA SER A 10 0.36 19.84 17.77
C SER A 10 1.51 20.78 18.13
N PRO A 11 1.97 21.65 17.21
CA PRO A 11 2.90 22.73 17.55
C PRO A 11 2.40 23.65 18.68
N VAL A 12 1.08 23.79 18.82
CA VAL A 12 0.43 24.64 19.82
C VAL A 12 0.59 24.07 21.24
N ALA A 13 0.58 22.74 21.43
CA ALA A 13 0.85 22.14 22.74
C ALA A 13 2.29 22.35 23.21
N ARG A 14 3.26 22.45 22.31
CA ARG A 14 4.65 22.80 22.68
C ARG A 14 4.75 24.21 23.21
N TRP A 15 4.03 25.14 22.57
CA TRP A 15 3.95 26.52 23.03
C TRP A 15 3.25 26.64 24.39
N ALA A 16 2.26 25.78 24.66
CA ALA A 16 1.53 25.73 25.94
C ALA A 16 2.20 24.87 27.04
N GLY A 17 3.39 24.29 26.80
CA GLY A 17 4.07 23.43 27.78
C GLY A 17 3.40 22.08 28.06
N LEU A 18 2.42 21.67 27.23
CA LEU A 18 1.66 20.42 27.37
C LEU A 18 2.22 19.29 26.47
N ALA A 19 3.36 19.52 25.82
CA ALA A 19 3.93 18.56 24.89
C ALA A 19 4.57 17.37 25.63
N VAL A 20 4.25 16.16 25.16
CA VAL A 20 4.99 14.95 25.52
C VAL A 20 6.35 15.03 24.82
N GLU A 21 7.44 15.00 25.58
CA GLU A 21 8.80 15.00 25.03
C GLU A 21 9.00 13.80 24.09
N ARG A 22 9.40 14.06 22.84
CA ARG A 22 9.86 13.03 21.91
C ARG A 22 11.35 13.18 21.67
N GLY A 23 12.12 12.30 22.29
CA GLY A 23 13.53 12.09 21.99
C GLY A 23 13.80 10.62 21.65
N ARG A 24 14.04 10.36 20.35
CA ARG A 24 14.87 9.28 19.73
C ARG A 24 14.42 7.81 19.92
N GLU A 25 14.46 7.07 18.80
CA GLU A 25 14.28 5.61 18.61
C GLU A 25 13.41 4.84 19.61
N GLY A 26 12.22 4.45 19.13
CA GLY A 26 11.30 3.56 19.84
C GLY A 26 10.53 4.29 20.93
N ASP A 27 9.49 5.02 20.53
CA ASP A 27 8.51 5.57 21.47
C ASP A 27 7.99 4.42 22.33
N VAL A 28 8.30 4.44 23.64
CA VAL A 28 8.06 3.33 24.58
C VAL A 28 6.58 2.93 24.58
N TYR A 29 5.71 3.89 24.28
CA TYR A 29 4.26 3.71 24.22
C TYR A 29 3.75 3.26 22.84
N GLU A 30 4.55 3.36 21.77
CA GLU A 30 4.13 3.05 20.39
C GLU A 30 3.57 1.63 20.29
N ARG A 31 4.23 0.65 20.92
CA ARG A 31 3.73 -0.74 20.92
C ARG A 31 2.36 -0.86 21.59
N GLY A 32 2.16 -0.17 22.73
CA GLY A 32 0.89 -0.15 23.45
C GLY A 32 -0.20 0.57 22.66
N LEU A 33 0.10 1.72 22.07
CA LEU A 33 -0.82 2.48 21.23
C LEU A 33 -1.24 1.68 19.99
N ARG A 34 -0.29 1.00 19.32
CA ARG A 34 -0.60 0.13 18.17
C ARG A 34 -1.40 -1.10 18.61
N PHE A 35 -1.14 -1.64 19.79
CA PHE A 35 -1.94 -2.74 20.35
C PHE A 35 -3.38 -2.29 20.58
N THR A 36 -3.61 -1.14 21.23
CA THR A 36 -4.94 -0.59 21.51
C THR A 36 -5.69 -0.29 20.20
N GLY A 37 -5.08 0.46 19.28
CA GLY A 37 -5.71 0.81 18.00
C GLY A 37 -6.03 -0.41 17.12
N LYS A 38 -5.34 -1.55 17.31
CA LYS A 38 -5.58 -2.76 16.52
C LYS A 38 -6.49 -3.77 17.23
N TRP A 39 -6.14 -4.19 18.43
CA TRP A 39 -6.77 -5.33 19.10
C TRP A 39 -7.92 -4.90 20.01
N VAL A 40 -7.74 -3.85 20.80
CA VAL A 40 -8.84 -3.31 21.64
C VAL A 40 -9.97 -2.79 20.77
N LEU A 41 -9.66 -2.11 19.65
CA LEU A 41 -10.67 -1.69 18.66
C LEU A 41 -11.47 -2.89 18.12
N ARG A 42 -10.80 -3.96 17.69
CA ARG A 42 -11.46 -5.16 17.17
C ARG A 42 -12.36 -5.81 18.20
N LEU A 43 -11.91 -5.90 19.45
CA LEU A 43 -12.72 -6.43 20.54
C LEU A 43 -13.94 -5.55 20.81
N ALA A 44 -13.77 -4.22 20.87
CA ALA A 44 -14.86 -3.27 21.04
C ALA A 44 -15.92 -3.42 19.93
N ILE A 45 -15.50 -3.53 18.67
CA ILE A 45 -16.40 -3.76 17.54
C ILE A 45 -17.15 -5.09 17.68
N VAL A 46 -16.48 -6.17 18.08
CA VAL A 46 -17.17 -7.45 18.31
C VAL A 46 -18.25 -7.28 19.38
N LEU A 47 -17.90 -6.68 20.52
CA LEU A 47 -18.82 -6.42 21.63
C LEU A 47 -19.96 -5.44 21.29
N MET A 48 -19.75 -4.50 20.37
CA MET A 48 -20.82 -3.65 19.81
C MET A 48 -21.90 -4.46 19.10
N GLY A 49 -21.60 -5.68 18.63
CA GLY A 49 -22.61 -6.59 18.11
C GLY A 49 -23.66 -6.90 19.17
N LEU A 50 -23.27 -6.97 20.44
CA LEU A 50 -24.19 -7.19 21.55
C LEU A 50 -24.99 -5.93 21.93
N GLN A 51 -24.52 -4.73 21.58
CA GLN A 51 -25.25 -3.46 21.76
C GLN A 51 -26.31 -3.24 20.69
N ALA A 52 -26.08 -3.77 19.49
CA ALA A 52 -26.96 -3.64 18.34
C ALA A 52 -28.28 -4.38 18.57
N SER A 53 -29.26 -3.71 19.19
CA SER A 53 -30.60 -4.26 19.35
C SER A 53 -31.25 -4.48 17.98
N ALA A 54 -32.16 -5.46 17.91
CA ALA A 54 -32.91 -5.73 16.69
C ALA A 54 -33.77 -4.52 16.26
N ASP A 55 -34.24 -3.74 17.24
CA ASP A 55 -35.07 -2.55 17.01
C ASP A 55 -34.26 -1.39 16.41
N LEU A 56 -32.95 -1.32 16.68
CA LEU A 56 -32.08 -0.30 16.13
C LEU A 56 -31.67 -0.60 14.68
N ILE A 57 -31.59 -1.88 14.28
CA ILE A 57 -31.13 -2.30 12.96
C ILE A 57 -32.26 -2.99 12.19
N GLU A 58 -33.18 -2.18 11.68
CA GLU A 58 -34.26 -2.66 10.83
C GLU A 58 -33.77 -3.04 9.41
N PRO A 59 -34.40 -4.02 8.73
CA PRO A 59 -34.06 -4.37 7.34
C PRO A 59 -34.12 -3.18 6.37
N GLN A 60 -35.04 -2.24 6.61
CA GLN A 60 -35.23 -1.01 5.83
C GLN A 60 -34.01 -0.09 5.94
N LEU A 61 -33.38 -0.03 7.11
CA LEU A 61 -32.16 0.73 7.35
C LEU A 61 -30.99 0.18 6.54
N LEU A 62 -30.82 -1.14 6.54
CA LEU A 62 -29.80 -1.80 5.72
C LEU A 62 -30.03 -1.53 4.23
N ALA A 63 -31.27 -1.60 3.76
CA ALA A 63 -31.61 -1.27 2.38
C ALA A 63 -31.27 0.20 2.04
N ARG A 64 -31.54 1.14 2.96
CA ARG A 64 -31.17 2.56 2.83
C ARG A 64 -29.66 2.74 2.71
N VAL A 65 -28.87 2.10 3.56
CA VAL A 65 -27.40 2.10 3.48
C VAL A 65 -26.92 1.58 2.13
N VAL A 66 -27.42 0.43 1.68
CA VAL A 66 -27.05 -0.15 0.39
C VAL A 66 -27.40 0.78 -0.76
N LEU A 67 -28.58 1.40 -0.76
CA LEU A 67 -28.99 2.36 -1.79
C LEU A 67 -28.05 3.57 -1.87
N VAL A 68 -27.67 4.14 -0.71
CA VAL A 68 -26.71 5.24 -0.65
C VAL A 68 -25.35 4.80 -1.20
N LEU A 69 -24.89 3.59 -0.86
CA LEU A 69 -23.62 3.03 -1.34
C LEU A 69 -23.59 2.79 -2.86
N VAL A 70 -24.70 2.33 -3.45
CA VAL A 70 -24.81 2.10 -4.90
C VAL A 70 -24.55 3.38 -5.69
N VAL A 71 -24.92 4.55 -5.15
CA VAL A 71 -24.67 5.84 -5.79
C VAL A 71 -23.32 6.42 -5.38
N THR A 72 -23.02 6.43 -4.08
CA THR A 72 -21.85 7.15 -3.54
C THR A 72 -20.53 6.50 -3.95
N LEU A 73 -20.41 5.17 -3.90
CA LEU A 73 -19.16 4.47 -4.22
C LEU A 73 -18.70 4.74 -5.68
N PRO A 74 -19.50 4.48 -6.73
CA PRO A 74 -19.06 4.76 -8.09
C PRO A 74 -18.85 6.25 -8.33
N THR A 75 -19.66 7.13 -7.73
CA THR A 75 -19.47 8.59 -7.83
C THR A 75 -18.12 9.01 -7.26
N THR A 76 -17.78 8.55 -6.05
CA THR A 76 -16.48 8.80 -5.42
C THR A 76 -15.33 8.25 -6.24
N PHE A 77 -15.46 7.05 -6.82
CA PHE A 77 -14.46 6.48 -7.72
C PHE A 77 -14.22 7.38 -8.93
N PHE A 78 -15.29 7.85 -9.59
CA PHE A 78 -15.21 8.70 -10.77
C PHE A 78 -14.62 10.08 -10.45
N VAL A 79 -15.04 10.71 -9.35
CA VAL A 79 -14.49 12.01 -8.93
C VAL A 79 -13.01 11.89 -8.57
N ALA A 80 -12.62 10.87 -7.79
CA ALA A 80 -11.22 10.64 -7.43
C ALA A 80 -10.35 10.50 -8.68
N HIS A 81 -10.81 9.75 -9.68
CA HIS A 81 -10.11 9.61 -10.95
C HIS A 81 -10.08 10.89 -11.79
N ALA A 82 -11.21 11.60 -11.92
CA ALA A 82 -11.26 12.85 -12.67
C ALA A 82 -10.28 13.89 -12.10
N VAL A 83 -10.28 14.06 -10.78
CA VAL A 83 -9.37 14.99 -10.08
C VAL A 83 -7.92 14.52 -10.17
N ALA A 84 -7.66 13.22 -10.02
CA ALA A 84 -6.32 12.67 -10.18
C ALA A 84 -5.74 12.97 -11.56
N GLY A 85 -6.50 12.80 -12.63
CA GLY A 85 -6.00 13.06 -13.97
C GLY A 85 -5.86 14.54 -14.30
N LEU A 86 -6.73 15.42 -13.76
CA LEU A 86 -6.53 16.88 -13.79
C LEU A 86 -5.21 17.29 -13.13
N LEU A 87 -4.84 16.61 -12.05
CA LEU A 87 -3.60 16.85 -11.29
C LEU A 87 -2.40 16.04 -11.81
N GLN A 88 -2.56 15.34 -12.93
CA GLN A 88 -1.52 14.50 -13.54
C GLN A 88 -0.97 13.42 -12.58
N LEU A 89 -1.80 12.90 -11.70
CA LEU A 89 -1.48 11.74 -10.88
C LEU A 89 -1.61 10.47 -11.70
N ARG A 90 -0.79 9.48 -11.34
CA ARG A 90 -0.85 8.16 -11.96
C ARG A 90 -2.15 7.45 -11.57
N ARG A 91 -2.63 6.59 -12.46
CA ARG A 91 -3.89 5.86 -12.27
C ARG A 91 -3.86 4.97 -11.01
N GLU A 92 -2.71 4.39 -10.68
CA GLU A 92 -2.53 3.59 -9.46
C GLU A 92 -2.82 4.43 -8.21
N MET A 93 -2.36 5.68 -8.16
CA MET A 93 -2.64 6.58 -7.04
C MET A 93 -4.14 6.90 -6.95
N ALA A 94 -4.79 7.13 -8.10
CA ALA A 94 -6.24 7.33 -8.15
C ALA A 94 -7.01 6.13 -7.61
N ASP A 95 -6.62 4.90 -7.99
CA ASP A 95 -7.22 3.66 -7.50
C ASP A 95 -7.05 3.52 -5.98
N LEU A 96 -5.86 3.80 -5.45
CA LEU A 96 -5.56 3.73 -4.02
C LEU A 96 -6.39 4.75 -3.21
N VAL A 97 -6.45 6.00 -3.67
CA VAL A 97 -7.26 7.04 -3.03
C VAL A 97 -8.74 6.66 -3.08
N ALA A 98 -9.24 6.25 -4.24
CA ALA A 98 -10.63 5.85 -4.41
C ALA A 98 -11.02 4.69 -3.48
N ILE A 99 -10.28 3.58 -3.48
CA ILE A 99 -10.62 2.42 -2.63
C ILE A 99 -10.48 2.75 -1.14
N GLY A 100 -9.49 3.56 -0.78
CA GLY A 100 -9.25 4.01 0.59
C GLY A 100 -10.44 4.82 1.12
N THR A 101 -10.94 5.76 0.33
CA THR A 101 -12.14 6.54 0.68
C THR A 101 -13.40 5.68 0.67
N MET A 102 -13.55 4.75 -0.27
CA MET A 102 -14.77 3.95 -0.46
C MET A 102 -15.02 2.86 0.59
N VAL A 103 -13.97 2.30 1.23
CA VAL A 103 -14.11 1.13 2.11
C VAL A 103 -13.65 1.46 3.55
N CYS A 104 -12.44 1.04 3.93
CA CYS A 104 -11.91 1.11 5.30
C CYS A 104 -10.50 1.72 5.35
N GLY A 105 -10.23 2.66 4.44
CA GLY A 105 -8.98 3.40 4.40
C GLY A 105 -7.76 2.51 4.17
N ALA A 106 -6.86 2.48 5.16
CA ALA A 106 -5.56 1.85 5.01
C ALA A 106 -5.64 0.35 4.70
N SER A 107 -6.58 -0.39 5.30
CA SER A 107 -6.70 -1.83 5.06
C SER A 107 -7.11 -2.13 3.61
N ALA A 108 -8.00 -1.31 3.04
CA ALA A 108 -8.43 -1.44 1.66
C ALA A 108 -7.32 -1.05 0.67
N ILE A 109 -6.58 0.02 0.96
CA ILE A 109 -5.37 0.41 0.22
C ILE A 109 -4.36 -0.74 0.20
N ASN A 110 -4.08 -1.34 1.36
CA ASN A 110 -3.11 -2.42 1.47
C ASN A 110 -3.54 -3.68 0.71
N ALA A 111 -4.84 -3.98 0.67
CA ALA A 111 -5.37 -5.11 -0.08
C ALA A 111 -5.35 -4.87 -1.60
N LEU A 112 -5.62 -3.63 -2.05
CA LEU A 112 -5.66 -3.31 -3.47
C LEU A 112 -4.27 -3.09 -4.07
N ALA A 113 -3.33 -2.53 -3.32
CA ALA A 113 -2.03 -2.08 -3.82
C ALA A 113 -1.25 -3.13 -4.63
N PRO A 114 -1.17 -4.42 -4.23
CA PRO A 114 -0.55 -5.47 -5.05
C PRO A 114 -1.32 -5.75 -6.35
N THR A 115 -2.65 -5.72 -6.29
CA THR A 115 -3.55 -6.02 -7.43
C THR A 115 -3.42 -4.99 -8.54
N VAL A 116 -3.13 -3.73 -8.20
CA VAL A 116 -2.98 -2.64 -9.18
C VAL A 116 -1.53 -2.33 -9.51
N PHE A 117 -0.57 -3.11 -9.00
CA PHE A 117 0.87 -2.86 -9.14
C PHE A 117 1.30 -1.47 -8.65
N ALA A 118 0.76 -1.04 -7.51
CA ALA A 118 1.16 0.20 -6.88
C ALA A 118 2.57 0.09 -6.26
N ARG A 119 3.26 1.23 -6.19
CA ARG A 119 4.55 1.34 -5.49
C ARG A 119 4.32 1.49 -3.99
N ARG A 120 5.26 1.01 -3.17
CA ARG A 120 5.22 1.18 -1.70
C ARG A 120 5.09 2.64 -1.29
N ARG A 121 5.81 3.54 -1.97
CA ARG A 121 5.71 4.99 -1.72
C ARG A 121 4.29 5.51 -1.95
N ASP A 122 3.66 5.12 -3.05
CA ASP A 122 2.30 5.57 -3.37
C ASP A 122 1.27 5.02 -2.39
N GLN A 123 1.44 3.76 -1.97
CA GLN A 123 0.65 3.15 -0.90
C GLN A 123 0.74 3.96 0.40
N GLY A 124 1.96 4.32 0.83
CA GLY A 124 2.18 5.12 2.02
C GLY A 124 1.53 6.52 1.92
N LEU A 125 1.72 7.21 0.80
CA LEU A 125 1.12 8.53 0.57
C LEU A 125 -0.42 8.48 0.57
N ALA A 126 -1.01 7.47 -0.07
CA ALA A 126 -2.46 7.29 -0.07
C ALA A 126 -3.00 7.00 1.34
N VAL A 127 -2.36 6.10 2.10
CA VAL A 127 -2.76 5.80 3.48
C VAL A 127 -2.76 7.08 4.33
N THR A 128 -1.70 7.88 4.24
CA THR A 128 -1.58 9.12 4.99
C THR A 128 -2.61 10.17 4.56
N ALA A 129 -2.90 10.28 3.26
CA ALA A 129 -3.96 11.17 2.77
C ALA A 129 -5.34 10.77 3.29
N ILE A 130 -5.67 9.47 3.31
CA ILE A 130 -6.95 9.00 3.84
C ILE A 130 -7.06 9.24 5.34
N PHE A 131 -5.96 9.08 6.07
CA PHE A 131 -5.90 9.38 7.48
C PHE A 131 -6.12 10.86 7.76
N LEU A 132 -5.53 11.76 6.95
CA LEU A 132 -5.78 13.21 7.01
C LEU A 132 -7.28 13.51 7.04
N PHE A 133 -8.04 12.98 6.09
CA PHE A 133 -9.47 13.26 6.00
C PHE A 133 -10.31 12.55 7.06
N SER A 134 -9.78 11.52 7.71
CA SER A 134 -10.43 10.92 8.88
C SER A 134 -10.31 11.84 10.11
N VAL A 135 -9.16 12.49 10.26
CA VAL A 135 -8.94 13.55 11.27
C VAL A 135 -9.80 14.77 10.99
N VAL A 136 -9.88 15.21 9.73
CA VAL A 136 -10.80 16.30 9.34
C VAL A 136 -12.24 15.92 9.67
N ALA A 137 -12.63 14.67 9.41
CA ALA A 137 -13.98 14.21 9.72
C ALA A 137 -14.29 14.26 11.22
N LEU A 138 -13.33 13.84 12.07
CA LEU A 138 -13.45 13.88 13.53
C LEU A 138 -13.74 15.26 14.11
N THR A 139 -13.37 16.33 13.41
CA THR A 139 -13.54 17.71 13.88
C THR A 139 -14.66 18.46 13.17
N THR A 140 -15.10 18.00 12.00
CA THR A 140 -16.06 18.73 11.16
C THR A 140 -17.46 18.11 11.11
N LEU A 141 -17.61 16.80 11.30
CA LEU A 141 -18.91 16.15 11.13
C LEU A 141 -19.90 16.52 12.23
N LEU A 142 -19.50 16.50 13.52
CA LEU A 142 -20.37 16.88 14.63
C LEU A 142 -20.97 18.29 14.44
N PRO A 143 -20.18 19.37 14.29
CA PRO A 143 -20.74 20.71 14.16
C PRO A 143 -21.61 20.88 12.90
N LEU A 144 -21.31 20.16 11.81
CA LEU A 144 -22.15 20.19 10.61
C LEU A 144 -23.47 19.44 10.82
N GLY A 145 -23.44 18.26 11.44
CA GLY A 145 -24.63 17.44 11.68
C GLY A 145 -25.59 18.09 12.67
N THR A 146 -25.07 18.72 13.72
CA THR A 146 -25.88 19.46 14.70
C THR A 146 -26.48 20.73 14.09
N ALA A 147 -25.72 21.46 13.27
CA ALA A 147 -26.23 22.65 12.56
C ALA A 147 -27.36 22.30 11.57
N LEU A 148 -27.34 21.10 10.99
CA LEU A 148 -28.37 20.60 10.09
C LEU A 148 -29.54 19.92 10.82
N GLY A 149 -29.46 19.75 12.14
CA GLY A 149 -30.50 19.10 12.94
C GLY A 149 -30.73 17.63 12.57
N LEU A 150 -29.65 16.89 12.25
CA LEU A 150 -29.76 15.46 11.93
C LEU A 150 -30.33 14.67 13.10
N ASP A 151 -31.22 13.73 12.80
CA ASP A 151 -31.71 12.75 13.76
C ASP A 151 -30.64 11.69 14.09
N VAL A 152 -30.92 10.87 15.10
CA VAL A 152 -30.05 9.77 15.56
C VAL A 152 -29.69 8.84 14.38
N GLU A 153 -30.69 8.48 13.58
CA GLU A 153 -30.46 7.58 12.44
C GLU A 153 -29.51 8.19 11.41
N SER A 154 -29.82 9.40 10.92
CA SER A 154 -29.03 10.02 9.85
C SER A 154 -27.62 10.39 10.32
N SER A 155 -27.47 10.84 11.57
CA SER A 155 -26.16 11.21 12.12
C SER A 155 -25.26 9.98 12.31
N GLY A 156 -25.79 8.87 12.85
CA GLY A 156 -25.08 7.59 12.96
C GLY A 156 -24.71 6.98 11.61
N LEU A 157 -25.65 6.91 10.67
CA LEU A 157 -25.36 6.42 9.31
C LEU A 157 -24.34 7.30 8.60
N TRP A 158 -24.46 8.63 8.71
CA TRP A 158 -23.54 9.55 8.07
C TRP A 158 -22.12 9.42 8.62
N ALA A 159 -21.95 9.26 9.94
CA ALA A 159 -20.66 8.98 10.55
C ALA A 159 -20.00 7.70 9.97
N GLY A 160 -20.78 6.63 9.77
CA GLY A 160 -20.29 5.38 9.16
C GLY A 160 -19.98 5.48 7.66
N LEU A 161 -20.72 6.31 6.91
CA LEU A 161 -20.60 6.45 5.46
C LEU A 161 -19.53 7.48 5.05
N ALA A 162 -19.39 8.58 5.79
CA ALA A 162 -18.51 9.70 5.44
C ALA A 162 -17.07 9.54 5.95
N VAL A 163 -16.87 8.85 7.08
CA VAL A 163 -15.53 8.69 7.68
C VAL A 163 -14.80 7.51 7.02
N ASN A 164 -13.50 7.65 6.74
CA ASN A 164 -12.77 6.69 5.90
C ASN A 164 -12.33 5.42 6.65
N ASP A 165 -12.01 5.49 7.94
CA ASP A 165 -11.64 4.34 8.76
C ASP A 165 -12.70 4.01 9.82
N LEU A 166 -12.68 2.77 10.30
CA LEU A 166 -13.70 2.26 11.22
C LEU A 166 -13.62 2.90 12.60
N SER A 167 -12.42 3.01 13.17
CA SER A 167 -12.22 3.64 14.47
C SER A 167 -12.74 5.08 14.50
N SER A 168 -12.35 5.90 13.54
CA SER A 168 -12.78 7.29 13.48
C SER A 168 -14.28 7.38 13.20
N SER A 169 -14.88 6.45 12.45
CA SER A 169 -16.33 6.45 12.20
C SER A 169 -17.14 6.22 13.46
N VAL A 170 -16.74 5.24 14.27
CA VAL A 170 -17.35 4.94 15.56
C VAL A 170 -17.12 6.09 16.54
N ALA A 171 -15.92 6.67 16.53
CA ALA A 171 -15.60 7.84 17.34
C ALA A 171 -16.46 9.07 16.99
N VAL A 172 -16.73 9.32 15.70
CA VAL A 172 -17.64 10.39 15.27
C VAL A 172 -19.08 10.07 15.64
N GLY A 173 -19.55 8.83 15.45
CA GLY A 173 -20.88 8.41 15.89
C GLY A 173 -21.06 8.64 17.39
N GLY A 174 -20.09 8.21 18.21
CA GLY A 174 -20.07 8.46 19.65
C GLY A 174 -19.98 9.93 20.08
N GLN A 175 -19.64 10.86 19.18
CA GLN A 175 -19.76 12.29 19.46
C GLN A 175 -21.21 12.78 19.37
N PHE A 176 -22.04 12.13 18.54
CA PHE A 176 -23.48 12.40 18.45
C PHE A 176 -24.24 11.67 19.57
N GLY A 177 -23.90 10.40 19.82
CA GLY A 177 -24.47 9.59 20.89
C GLY A 177 -24.10 8.10 20.80
N GLU A 178 -24.54 7.30 21.76
CA GLU A 178 -24.21 5.87 21.83
C GLU A 178 -24.90 5.07 20.72
N ASP A 179 -26.17 5.33 20.43
CA ASP A 179 -26.92 4.67 19.35
C ASP A 179 -26.31 4.98 17.98
N GLU A 180 -25.91 6.24 17.77
CA GLU A 180 -25.23 6.71 16.56
C GLU A 180 -23.89 5.99 16.34
N SER A 181 -23.18 5.69 17.41
CA SER A 181 -21.93 4.91 17.38
C SER A 181 -22.16 3.49 16.86
N VAL A 182 -23.23 2.84 17.33
CA VAL A 182 -23.64 1.50 16.89
C VAL A 182 -24.08 1.52 15.42
N LEU A 183 -24.86 2.52 15.01
CA LEU A 183 -25.28 2.73 13.63
C LEU A 183 -24.10 3.02 12.70
N ALA A 184 -23.13 3.81 13.15
CA ALA A 184 -21.90 4.07 12.40
C ALA A 184 -21.09 2.79 12.17
N ALA A 185 -20.94 1.96 13.22
CA ALA A 185 -20.27 0.67 13.13
C ALA A 185 -20.97 -0.28 12.14
N MET A 186 -22.30 -0.32 12.17
CA MET A 186 -23.14 -1.09 11.24
C MET A 186 -22.90 -0.65 9.80
N ALA A 187 -23.12 0.64 9.49
CA ALA A 187 -22.99 1.16 8.12
C ALA A 187 -21.57 0.97 7.57
N LYS A 188 -20.55 1.09 8.43
CA LYS A 188 -19.16 0.85 8.05
C LYS A 188 -18.87 -0.62 7.78
N THR A 189 -19.46 -1.53 8.56
CA THR A 189 -19.31 -2.97 8.38
C THR A 189 -19.86 -3.42 7.03
N VAL A 190 -21.00 -2.88 6.60
CA VAL A 190 -21.56 -3.12 5.25
C VAL A 190 -20.53 -2.79 4.16
N ARG A 191 -19.83 -1.65 4.28
CA ARG A 191 -18.78 -1.26 3.33
C ARG A 191 -17.57 -2.18 3.36
N ILE A 192 -17.16 -2.66 4.53
CA ILE A 192 -16.04 -3.59 4.67
C ILE A 192 -16.32 -4.90 3.92
N VAL A 193 -17.55 -5.41 3.96
CA VAL A 193 -17.96 -6.61 3.22
C VAL A 193 -17.84 -6.39 1.70
N LEU A 194 -18.08 -5.17 1.21
CA LEU A 194 -17.93 -4.83 -0.22
C LEU A 194 -16.48 -4.81 -0.71
N LEU A 195 -15.47 -4.91 0.17
CA LEU A 195 -14.06 -4.96 -0.23
C LEU A 195 -13.78 -6.10 -1.20
N GLY A 196 -14.27 -7.31 -0.89
CA GLY A 196 -14.04 -8.50 -1.73
C GLY A 196 -14.52 -8.27 -3.18
N PRO A 197 -15.81 -7.96 -3.40
CA PRO A 197 -16.34 -7.64 -4.72
C PRO A 197 -15.59 -6.49 -5.42
N LEU A 198 -15.23 -5.42 -4.69
CA LEU A 198 -14.48 -4.31 -5.28
C LEU A 198 -13.09 -4.74 -5.75
N LEU A 199 -12.35 -5.54 -4.97
CA LEU A 199 -11.03 -6.06 -5.39
C LEU A 199 -11.13 -6.87 -6.69
N VAL A 200 -12.21 -7.64 -6.85
CA VAL A 200 -12.51 -8.36 -8.10
C VAL A 200 -12.71 -7.35 -9.24
N VAL A 201 -13.60 -6.38 -9.05
CA VAL A 201 -13.88 -5.34 -10.06
C VAL A 201 -12.58 -4.64 -10.48
N PHE A 202 -11.77 -4.16 -9.52
CA PHE A 202 -10.48 -3.54 -9.83
C PHE A 202 -9.54 -4.50 -10.57
N SER A 203 -9.43 -5.76 -10.16
CA SER A 203 -8.63 -6.76 -10.87
C SER A 203 -9.08 -6.92 -12.33
N GLN A 204 -10.39 -6.93 -12.58
CA GLN A 204 -10.97 -7.00 -13.93
C GLN A 204 -10.65 -5.72 -14.74
N LEU A 205 -10.84 -4.53 -14.16
CA LEU A 205 -10.55 -3.24 -14.80
C LEU A 205 -9.05 -3.04 -15.10
N ARG A 206 -8.19 -3.74 -14.37
CA ARG A 206 -6.73 -3.61 -14.42
C ARG A 206 -6.07 -4.80 -15.13
N ARG A 207 -6.85 -5.75 -15.68
CA ARG A 207 -6.34 -6.91 -16.42
C ARG A 207 -5.24 -6.51 -17.40
N ARG A 208 -4.01 -6.87 -17.05
CA ARG A 208 -2.81 -6.81 -17.91
C ARG A 208 -2.06 -8.17 -17.97
N ALA A 209 -2.64 -9.24 -17.43
CA ALA A 209 -2.22 -10.65 -17.56
C ALA A 209 -3.39 -11.59 -17.13
N PRO A 210 -3.43 -12.89 -17.52
CA PRO A 210 -4.58 -13.75 -17.31
C PRO A 210 -4.80 -14.02 -15.82
N ALA A 211 -6.06 -13.99 -15.39
CA ALA A 211 -6.46 -14.23 -14.03
C ALA A 211 -6.15 -15.69 -13.65
N GLU A 212 -5.22 -15.92 -12.73
CA GLU A 212 -5.17 -17.19 -12.03
C GLU A 212 -6.42 -17.37 -11.15
N ASP A 213 -6.94 -18.59 -11.19
CA ASP A 213 -8.29 -19.07 -10.86
C ASP A 213 -8.75 -18.97 -9.39
N SER A 214 -8.18 -18.09 -8.56
CA SER A 214 -8.47 -18.07 -7.11
C SER A 214 -9.44 -16.97 -6.65
N LEU A 215 -10.44 -16.66 -7.47
CA LEU A 215 -11.50 -15.69 -7.17
C LEU A 215 -12.30 -16.05 -5.90
N ARG A 216 -12.52 -17.35 -5.67
CA ARG A 216 -13.25 -17.87 -4.49
C ARG A 216 -12.39 -17.90 -3.23
N PHE A 217 -11.07 -18.09 -3.34
CA PHE A 217 -10.18 -18.18 -2.19
C PHE A 217 -9.87 -16.80 -1.58
N ARG A 218 -9.88 -15.73 -2.40
CA ARG A 218 -9.59 -14.36 -1.94
C ARG A 218 -10.73 -13.70 -1.16
N LEU A 219 -11.99 -14.00 -1.48
CA LEU A 219 -13.13 -13.34 -0.81
C LEU A 219 -13.21 -13.74 0.67
N ALA A 220 -13.04 -15.03 0.98
CA ALA A 220 -13.06 -15.54 2.35
C ALA A 220 -11.80 -15.15 3.14
N SER A 221 -10.63 -15.10 2.49
CA SER A 221 -9.37 -14.72 3.16
C SER A 221 -9.29 -13.23 3.54
N HIS A 222 -10.15 -12.38 2.97
CA HIS A 222 -10.16 -10.94 3.21
C HIS A 222 -11.29 -10.45 4.13
N LEU A 223 -12.22 -11.33 4.54
CA LEU A 223 -13.24 -10.97 5.52
C LEU A 223 -12.60 -10.89 6.92
N PRO A 224 -12.56 -9.73 7.57
CA PRO A 224 -11.91 -9.63 8.86
C PRO A 224 -12.67 -10.41 9.94
N LEU A 225 -11.99 -11.26 10.71
CA LEU A 225 -12.61 -12.08 11.76
C LEU A 225 -13.43 -11.28 12.78
N PHE A 226 -13.08 -10.01 13.03
CA PHE A 226 -13.85 -9.15 13.94
C PHE A 226 -15.23 -8.79 13.39
N VAL A 227 -15.41 -8.74 12.05
CA VAL A 227 -16.73 -8.55 11.43
C VAL A 227 -17.60 -9.78 11.66
N VAL A 228 -17.02 -10.97 11.52
CA VAL A 228 -17.71 -12.23 11.85
C VAL A 228 -18.12 -12.25 13.32
N GLY A 229 -17.21 -11.85 14.22
CA GLY A 229 -17.51 -11.74 15.65
C GLY A 229 -18.64 -10.76 15.97
N TYR A 230 -18.65 -9.58 15.32
CA TYR A 230 -19.77 -8.62 15.44
C TYR A 230 -21.10 -9.24 15.01
N LEU A 231 -21.15 -9.89 13.84
CA LEU A 231 -22.37 -10.54 13.35
C LEU A 231 -22.83 -11.68 14.26
N LEU A 232 -21.91 -12.43 14.85
CA LEU A 232 -22.23 -13.50 15.79
C LEU A 232 -22.81 -12.94 17.09
N LEU A 233 -22.20 -11.91 17.70
CA LEU A 233 -22.73 -11.29 18.91
C LEU A 233 -24.04 -10.52 18.64
N PHE A 234 -24.23 -9.97 17.45
CA PHE A 234 -25.52 -9.46 17.00
C PHE A 234 -26.58 -10.57 16.92
N GLY A 235 -26.23 -11.73 16.36
CA GLY A 235 -27.11 -12.90 16.38
C GLY A 235 -27.47 -13.32 17.81
N VAL A 236 -26.49 -13.32 18.73
CA VAL A 236 -26.71 -13.59 20.16
C VAL A 236 -27.62 -12.54 20.79
N ARG A 237 -27.46 -11.26 20.49
CA ARG A 237 -28.34 -10.17 20.93
C ARG A 237 -29.78 -10.40 20.49
N VAL A 238 -29.99 -10.63 19.20
CA VAL A 238 -31.31 -10.85 18.59
C VAL A 238 -32.01 -12.10 19.15
N VAL A 239 -31.28 -13.19 19.39
CA VAL A 239 -31.84 -14.40 19.99
C VAL A 239 -32.10 -14.17 21.48
N GLY A 240 -31.16 -13.54 22.18
CA GLY A 240 -31.26 -13.23 23.60
C GLY A 240 -32.48 -12.37 23.92
N ASP A 241 -32.75 -11.33 23.13
CA ASP A 241 -33.91 -10.45 23.31
C ASP A 241 -35.25 -11.16 23.06
N ARG A 242 -35.27 -12.23 22.27
CA ARG A 242 -36.48 -13.03 22.05
C ARG A 242 -36.67 -14.14 23.08
N VAL A 243 -35.58 -14.67 23.61
CA VAL A 243 -35.60 -15.82 24.53
C VAL A 243 -35.68 -15.36 25.99
N PHE A 244 -35.01 -14.27 26.33
CA PHE A 244 -34.97 -13.69 27.65
C PHE A 244 -35.90 -12.46 27.66
N ASP A 245 -37.09 -12.65 28.22
CA ASP A 245 -38.11 -11.60 28.37
C ASP A 245 -37.55 -10.37 29.11
N ALA A 246 -38.17 -9.20 28.95
CA ALA A 246 -37.69 -7.91 29.47
C ALA A 246 -37.43 -7.92 31.01
N ASP A 247 -38.04 -8.86 31.74
CA ASP A 247 -37.90 -9.04 33.18
C ASP A 247 -36.66 -9.87 33.60
N ALA A 248 -35.91 -10.43 32.65
CA ALA A 248 -34.69 -11.18 32.93
C ALA A 248 -33.56 -10.23 33.38
N THR A 249 -33.52 -9.97 34.70
CA THR A 249 -32.60 -9.00 35.33
C THR A 249 -31.13 -9.26 34.99
N TRP A 250 -30.74 -10.54 34.81
CA TRP A 250 -29.37 -10.91 34.48
C TRP A 250 -28.98 -10.57 33.03
N TRP A 251 -29.92 -10.67 32.07
CA TRP A 251 -29.69 -10.31 30.66
C TRP A 251 -29.49 -8.80 30.54
N ALA A 252 -30.39 -8.03 31.15
CA ALA A 252 -30.28 -6.58 31.25
C ALA A 252 -28.95 -6.14 31.92
N THR A 253 -28.54 -6.80 33.01
CA THR A 253 -27.27 -6.50 33.69
C THR A 253 -26.06 -6.81 32.81
N LEU A 254 -26.08 -7.95 32.08
CA LEU A 254 -25.00 -8.33 31.18
C LEU A 254 -24.81 -7.30 30.07
N LEU A 255 -25.91 -6.80 29.49
CA LEU A 255 -25.89 -5.77 28.45
C LEU A 255 -25.36 -4.45 28.99
N ALA A 256 -25.83 -4.00 30.16
CA ALA A 256 -25.34 -2.80 30.81
C ALA A 256 -23.83 -2.88 31.12
N CYS A 257 -23.35 -4.06 31.58
CA CYS A 257 -21.92 -4.29 31.76
C CYS A 257 -21.15 -4.24 30.43
N ASN A 258 -21.70 -4.85 29.38
CA ASN A 258 -21.12 -4.78 28.03
C ASN A 258 -21.01 -3.32 27.56
N ASP A 259 -22.02 -2.50 27.81
CA ASP A 259 -22.04 -1.10 27.39
C ASP A 259 -20.92 -0.28 28.04
N GLN A 260 -20.72 -0.46 29.34
CA GLN A 260 -19.61 0.18 30.05
C GLN A 260 -18.24 -0.25 29.51
N VAL A 261 -18.07 -1.55 29.22
CA VAL A 261 -16.83 -2.08 28.65
C VAL A 261 -16.57 -1.52 27.26
N VAL A 262 -17.59 -1.46 26.41
CA VAL A 262 -17.49 -0.90 25.05
C VAL A 262 -17.17 0.59 25.11
N SER A 263 -17.89 1.38 25.90
CA SER A 263 -17.67 2.82 26.02
C SER A 263 -16.25 3.13 26.53
N PHE A 264 -15.75 2.38 27.52
CA PHE A 264 -14.36 2.50 27.97
C PHE A 264 -13.34 2.10 26.88
N ALA A 265 -13.59 1.01 26.17
CA ALA A 265 -12.71 0.53 25.12
C ALA A 265 -12.62 1.52 23.96
N ILE A 266 -13.76 2.06 23.51
CA ILE A 266 -13.81 3.08 22.45
C ILE A 266 -13.12 4.37 22.89
N ALA A 267 -13.37 4.85 24.11
CA ALA A 267 -12.66 6.04 24.62
C ALA A 267 -11.13 5.84 24.61
N THR A 268 -10.66 4.67 25.03
CA THR A 268 -9.24 4.31 25.06
C THR A 268 -8.65 4.22 23.64
N VAL A 269 -9.39 3.64 22.69
CA VAL A 269 -9.01 3.56 21.28
C VAL A 269 -8.92 4.95 20.65
N CYS A 270 -9.93 5.81 20.88
CA CYS A 270 -9.94 7.19 20.40
C CYS A 270 -8.73 7.99 20.90
N ALA A 271 -8.42 7.87 22.20
CA ALA A 271 -7.23 8.49 22.78
C ALA A 271 -5.95 7.95 22.15
N SER A 272 -5.86 6.62 21.97
CA SER A 272 -4.71 5.96 21.37
C SER A 272 -4.46 6.39 19.92
N ILE A 273 -5.51 6.53 19.13
CA ILE A 273 -5.41 6.97 17.73
C ILE A 273 -4.96 8.42 17.67
N GLY A 274 -5.54 9.30 18.51
CA GLY A 274 -5.14 10.71 18.60
C GLY A 274 -3.66 10.91 18.89
N LEU A 275 -3.10 10.10 19.79
CA LEU A 275 -1.67 10.15 20.16
C LEU A 275 -0.74 9.64 19.05
N GLN A 276 -1.21 8.75 18.17
CA GLN A 276 -0.47 8.22 17.03
C GLN A 276 -0.46 9.16 15.80
N ILE A 277 -1.19 10.28 15.84
CA ILE A 277 -1.29 11.19 14.69
C ILE A 277 0.02 11.97 14.53
N HIS A 278 0.83 11.62 13.52
CA HIS A 278 2.03 12.38 13.19
C HIS A 278 1.72 13.48 12.18
N VAL A 279 1.56 14.72 12.64
CA VAL A 279 1.23 15.89 11.79
C VAL A 279 2.27 16.12 10.69
N ARG A 280 3.55 15.81 10.94
CA ARG A 280 4.60 15.89 9.91
C ARG A 280 4.35 14.92 8.74
N ALA A 281 3.90 13.70 9.01
CA ALA A 281 3.55 12.75 7.96
C ALA A 281 2.42 13.28 7.08
N LEU A 282 1.47 14.03 7.64
CA LEU A 282 0.38 14.66 6.89
C LEU A 282 0.86 15.76 5.92
N VAL A 283 1.97 16.44 6.24
CA VAL A 283 2.60 17.44 5.36
C VAL A 283 3.31 16.77 4.17
N ASP A 284 3.79 15.54 4.34
CA ASP A 284 4.56 14.80 3.32
C ASP A 284 3.70 14.12 2.23
N VAL A 285 2.36 14.14 2.36
CA VAL A 285 1.39 13.50 1.43
C VAL A 285 1.51 14.01 -0.01
N GLY A 286 2.01 15.23 -0.20
CA GLY A 286 2.02 15.93 -1.47
C GLY A 286 0.64 16.51 -1.79
N TRP A 287 0.60 17.80 -2.12
CA TRP A 287 -0.66 18.55 -2.27
C TRP A 287 -1.62 17.93 -3.31
N ARG A 288 -1.10 17.34 -4.39
CA ARG A 288 -1.91 16.71 -5.44
C ARG A 288 -2.71 15.53 -4.90
N VAL A 289 -2.07 14.68 -4.09
CA VAL A 289 -2.71 13.51 -3.45
C VAL A 289 -3.72 13.99 -2.42
N ALA A 290 -3.37 15.01 -1.63
CA ALA A 290 -4.27 15.60 -0.64
C ALA A 290 -5.54 16.18 -1.27
N VAL A 291 -5.44 16.95 -2.37
CA VAL A 291 -6.61 17.49 -3.08
C VAL A 291 -7.46 16.38 -3.67
N THR A 292 -6.84 15.34 -4.24
CA THR A 292 -7.57 14.20 -4.80
C THR A 292 -8.35 13.44 -3.71
N ALA A 293 -7.70 13.14 -2.58
CA ALA A 293 -8.34 12.49 -1.44
C ALA A 293 -9.42 13.36 -0.80
N GLY A 294 -9.21 14.68 -0.76
CA GLY A 294 -10.19 15.63 -0.26
C GLY A 294 -11.42 15.71 -1.13
N ALA A 295 -11.26 15.79 -2.46
CA ALA A 295 -12.38 15.75 -3.39
C ALA A 295 -13.17 14.44 -3.26
N ALA A 296 -12.49 13.30 -3.14
CA ALA A 296 -13.13 12.01 -2.92
C ALA A 296 -13.92 11.98 -1.59
N TRP A 297 -13.32 12.48 -0.51
CA TRP A 297 -13.92 12.53 0.81
C TRP A 297 -15.12 13.48 0.87
N VAL A 298 -14.99 14.71 0.35
CA VAL A 298 -16.10 15.67 0.26
C VAL A 298 -17.25 15.08 -0.56
N THR A 299 -16.94 14.35 -1.64
CA THR A 299 -17.96 13.68 -2.45
C THR A 299 -18.71 12.63 -1.65
N ILE A 300 -18.01 11.71 -0.98
CA ILE A 300 -18.70 10.64 -0.23
C ILE A 300 -19.47 11.21 0.97
N ALA A 301 -18.88 12.18 1.68
CA ALA A 301 -19.49 12.80 2.85
C ALA A 301 -20.70 13.65 2.47
N GLY A 302 -20.57 14.52 1.46
CA GLY A 302 -21.65 15.40 1.02
C GLY A 302 -22.78 14.65 0.35
N LEU A 303 -22.48 13.66 -0.50
CA LEU A 303 -23.51 12.91 -1.21
C LEU A 303 -24.25 11.93 -0.29
N SER A 304 -23.56 11.27 0.65
CA SER A 304 -24.26 10.44 1.65
C SER A 304 -25.16 11.28 2.55
N LEU A 305 -24.68 12.43 3.02
CA LEU A 305 -25.49 13.38 3.79
C LEU A 305 -26.73 13.81 3.01
N GLY A 306 -26.56 14.24 1.76
CA GLY A 306 -27.65 14.69 0.91
C GLY A 306 -28.70 13.60 0.71
N LEU A 307 -28.28 12.36 0.44
CA LEU A 307 -29.19 11.22 0.25
C LEU A 307 -29.89 10.78 1.54
N LEU A 308 -29.22 10.89 2.70
CA LEU A 308 -29.83 10.58 4.00
C LEU A 308 -30.86 11.65 4.38
N ALA A 309 -30.50 12.93 4.29
CA ALA A 309 -31.37 14.05 4.66
C ALA A 309 -32.64 14.12 3.79
N THR A 310 -32.53 13.85 2.49
CA THR A 310 -33.68 13.81 1.57
C THR A 310 -34.47 12.50 1.68
N GLY A 311 -33.84 11.41 2.14
CA GLY A 311 -34.52 10.16 2.45
C GLY A 311 -35.41 10.28 3.68
N ALA A 312 -34.98 11.04 4.69
CA ALA A 312 -35.74 11.32 5.90
C ALA A 312 -37.02 12.14 5.63
N THR A 313 -37.04 12.97 4.58
CA THR A 313 -38.24 13.77 4.20
C THR A 313 -39.24 13.00 3.33
N GLY A 314 -38.98 11.73 3.00
CA GLY A 314 -39.87 10.88 2.20
C GLY A 314 -39.88 11.20 0.69
N VAL A 315 -39.05 12.12 0.22
CA VAL A 315 -38.99 12.55 -1.19
C VAL A 315 -38.05 11.65 -1.99
N THR A 316 -38.38 10.36 -2.06
CA THR A 316 -37.55 9.32 -2.70
C THR A 316 -37.20 9.61 -4.17
N ALA A 317 -38.08 10.28 -4.91
CA ALA A 317 -37.82 10.70 -6.28
C ALA A 317 -36.65 11.71 -6.39
N MET A 318 -36.51 12.62 -5.42
CA MET A 318 -35.42 13.61 -5.40
C MET A 318 -34.07 12.93 -5.15
N ASN A 319 -34.03 11.90 -4.29
CA ASN A 319 -32.83 11.13 -4.01
C ASN A 319 -32.34 10.39 -5.24
N VAL A 320 -33.27 9.75 -5.96
CA VAL A 320 -32.95 9.00 -7.17
C VAL A 320 -32.47 9.95 -8.27
N ILE A 321 -33.18 11.06 -8.52
CA ILE A 321 -32.79 12.04 -9.54
C ILE A 321 -31.45 12.68 -9.19
N GLY A 322 -31.28 13.17 -7.95
CA GLY A 322 -30.05 13.79 -7.48
C GLY A 322 -28.86 12.83 -7.51
N GLY A 323 -29.07 11.58 -7.08
CA GLY A 323 -28.06 10.54 -7.11
C GLY A 323 -27.63 10.16 -8.53
N VAL A 324 -28.60 9.95 -9.43
CA VAL A 324 -28.32 9.65 -10.85
C VAL A 324 -27.63 10.83 -11.54
N ALA A 325 -28.04 12.06 -11.25
CA ALA A 325 -27.40 13.25 -11.78
C ALA A 325 -25.95 13.38 -11.30
N ALA A 326 -25.70 13.22 -9.99
CA ALA A 326 -24.36 13.24 -9.42
C ALA A 326 -23.46 12.16 -10.04
N LEU A 327 -23.96 10.94 -10.15
CA LEU A 327 -23.25 9.83 -10.77
C LEU A 327 -22.95 10.08 -12.25
N SER A 328 -23.92 10.59 -13.01
CA SER A 328 -23.78 10.89 -14.43
C SER A 328 -22.76 12.02 -14.67
N CYS A 329 -22.85 13.11 -13.90
CA CYS A 329 -21.88 14.21 -13.95
C CYS A 329 -20.47 13.73 -13.60
N ALA A 330 -20.33 12.94 -12.54
CA ALA A 330 -19.05 12.36 -12.15
C ALA A 330 -18.50 11.42 -13.23
N PHE A 331 -19.34 10.60 -13.85
CA PHE A 331 -18.93 9.73 -14.96
C PHE A 331 -18.47 10.52 -16.20
N VAL A 332 -19.16 11.60 -16.56
CA VAL A 332 -18.74 12.50 -17.65
C VAL A 332 -17.39 13.15 -17.33
N ALA A 333 -17.21 13.64 -16.10
CA ALA A 333 -15.95 14.20 -15.64
C ALA A 333 -14.82 13.16 -15.68
N PHE A 334 -15.08 11.94 -15.23
CA PHE A 334 -14.16 10.80 -15.33
C PHE A 334 -13.77 10.52 -16.78
N ARG A 335 -14.74 10.42 -17.70
CA ARG A 335 -14.47 10.16 -19.12
C ARG A 335 -13.61 11.26 -19.75
N ARG A 336 -13.74 12.50 -19.29
CA ARG A 336 -13.02 13.66 -19.82
C ARG A 336 -11.61 13.79 -19.23
N TRP A 337 -11.43 13.49 -17.95
CA TRP A 337 -10.22 13.87 -17.21
C TRP A 337 -9.53 12.72 -16.49
N ALA A 338 -10.04 11.49 -16.52
CA ALA A 338 -9.34 10.37 -15.88
C ALA A 338 -7.92 10.18 -16.45
N PRO A 339 -6.95 9.73 -15.64
CA PRO A 339 -5.60 9.48 -16.09
C PRO A 339 -5.59 8.53 -17.28
N THR A 340 -5.11 9.02 -18.42
CA THR A 340 -4.91 8.21 -19.62
C THR A 340 -3.54 7.52 -19.54
N PRO A 341 -3.44 6.24 -19.95
CA PRO A 341 -2.13 5.59 -20.06
C PRO A 341 -1.29 6.34 -21.10
N SER A 342 -0.18 6.93 -20.69
CA SER A 342 0.84 7.44 -21.62
C SER A 342 1.77 6.31 -22.05
N SER A 343 2.38 6.44 -23.25
CA SER A 343 3.35 5.46 -23.73
C SER A 343 4.56 5.41 -22.80
N LEU A 344 5.14 4.22 -22.62
CA LEU A 344 6.29 4.03 -21.74
C LEU A 344 7.50 4.89 -22.17
N GLN A 345 7.66 5.13 -23.48
CA GLN A 345 8.70 6.02 -24.01
C GLN A 345 8.47 7.49 -23.58
N ALA A 346 7.25 8.02 -23.75
CA ALA A 346 6.95 9.40 -23.33
C ALA A 346 7.04 9.59 -21.80
N ARG A 347 6.80 8.53 -21.02
CA ARG A 347 7.02 8.53 -19.57
C ARG A 347 8.50 8.56 -19.22
N LEU A 348 9.31 7.75 -19.89
CA LEU A 348 10.76 7.75 -19.73
C LEU A 348 11.36 9.14 -20.03
N GLU A 349 10.91 9.78 -21.12
CA GLU A 349 11.34 11.13 -21.51
C GLU A 349 11.00 12.19 -20.47
N ARG A 350 9.83 12.09 -19.83
CA ARG A 350 9.42 12.97 -18.73
C ARG A 350 10.08 12.62 -17.38
N GLY A 351 10.93 11.59 -17.35
CA GLY A 351 11.60 11.13 -16.14
C GLY A 351 10.67 10.50 -15.11
N GLU A 352 9.51 10.00 -15.56
CA GLU A 352 8.57 9.34 -14.66
C GLU A 352 9.09 7.99 -14.17
N PRO A 353 8.71 7.58 -12.95
CA PRO A 353 9.05 6.28 -12.40
C PRO A 353 8.32 5.15 -13.17
N LEU A 354 9.03 4.04 -13.33
CA LEU A 354 8.58 2.81 -14.01
C LEU A 354 8.51 1.66 -13.00
N THR A 355 7.52 0.79 -13.09
CA THR A 355 7.58 -0.50 -12.37
C THR A 355 8.58 -1.45 -13.06
N LEU A 356 8.93 -2.57 -12.43
CA LEU A 356 9.81 -3.56 -13.05
C LEU A 356 9.15 -4.16 -14.29
N ARG A 357 7.86 -4.49 -14.23
CA ARG A 357 7.09 -4.95 -15.39
C ARG A 357 7.08 -3.91 -16.52
N GLU A 358 6.84 -2.64 -16.21
CA GLU A 358 6.86 -1.56 -17.21
C GLU A 358 8.26 -1.41 -17.85
N ALA A 359 9.33 -1.62 -17.09
CA ALA A 359 10.67 -1.63 -17.63
C ALA A 359 10.89 -2.81 -18.59
N VAL A 360 10.40 -4.01 -18.25
CA VAL A 360 10.45 -5.19 -19.13
C VAL A 360 9.68 -4.95 -20.43
N GLU A 361 8.45 -4.43 -20.34
CA GLU A 361 7.64 -4.06 -21.52
C GLU A 361 8.36 -3.03 -22.39
N LEU A 362 8.99 -2.02 -21.76
CA LEU A 362 9.75 -0.99 -22.48
C LEU A 362 10.99 -1.58 -23.15
N PHE A 363 11.72 -2.48 -22.50
CA PHE A 363 12.85 -3.17 -23.11
C PHE A 363 12.41 -4.02 -24.31
N ASP A 364 11.28 -4.72 -24.23
CA ASP A 364 10.74 -5.49 -25.36
C ASP A 364 10.36 -4.58 -26.54
N LEU A 365 9.74 -3.42 -26.27
CA LEU A 365 9.41 -2.44 -27.31
C LEU A 365 10.67 -1.87 -27.98
N LEU A 366 11.70 -1.54 -27.19
CA LEU A 366 12.97 -1.01 -27.71
C LEU A 366 13.75 -2.07 -28.50
N ASP A 367 13.78 -3.32 -28.02
CA ASP A 367 14.45 -4.44 -28.69
C ASP A 367 13.85 -4.75 -30.07
N ARG A 368 12.55 -4.53 -30.25
CA ARG A 368 11.90 -4.63 -31.58
C ARG A 368 12.35 -3.54 -32.55
N GLN A 369 12.79 -2.39 -32.05
CA GLN A 369 13.27 -1.26 -32.87
C GLN A 369 14.76 -1.38 -33.20
N GLY A 370 15.53 -2.08 -32.37
CA GLY A 370 16.96 -2.33 -32.57
C GLY A 370 17.65 -2.75 -31.26
N PRO A 371 18.99 -2.98 -31.28
CA PRO A 371 19.73 -3.32 -30.08
C PRO A 371 19.67 -2.20 -29.04
N VAL A 372 19.30 -2.56 -27.80
CA VAL A 372 19.23 -1.59 -26.69
C VAL A 372 20.64 -1.26 -26.20
N SER A 373 21.05 -0.01 -26.34
CA SER A 373 22.36 0.45 -25.86
C SER A 373 22.41 0.58 -24.34
N LEU A 374 23.61 0.46 -23.78
CA LEU A 374 23.86 0.68 -22.34
C LEU A 374 23.39 2.07 -21.89
N ALA A 375 23.59 3.12 -22.69
CA ALA A 375 23.10 4.46 -22.35
C ALA A 375 21.57 4.53 -22.20
N VAL A 376 20.81 3.81 -23.03
CA VAL A 376 19.35 3.72 -22.91
C VAL A 376 18.97 2.88 -21.69
N ALA A 377 19.61 1.74 -21.50
CA ALA A 377 19.38 0.89 -20.33
C ALA A 377 19.61 1.63 -19.01
N ARG A 378 20.67 2.45 -18.91
CA ARG A 378 20.94 3.32 -17.75
C ARG A 378 19.77 4.25 -17.45
N ARG A 379 19.22 4.90 -18.49
CA ARG A 379 18.08 5.80 -18.34
C ARG A 379 16.84 5.07 -17.85
N VAL A 380 16.58 3.86 -18.37
CA VAL A 380 15.45 3.03 -17.92
C VAL A 380 15.64 2.59 -16.48
N LEU A 381 16.78 1.97 -16.14
CA LEU A 381 17.05 1.42 -14.81
C LEU A 381 16.96 2.47 -13.69
N ARG A 382 17.47 3.69 -13.92
CA ARG A 382 17.36 4.80 -12.96
C ARG A 382 15.92 5.20 -12.62
N ARG A 383 14.95 4.82 -13.44
CA ARG A 383 13.53 5.09 -13.22
C ARG A 383 12.79 3.91 -12.61
N VAL A 384 13.40 2.74 -12.52
CA VAL A 384 12.75 1.53 -12.01
C VAL A 384 12.53 1.66 -10.50
N GLN A 385 11.26 1.63 -10.12
CA GLN A 385 10.76 1.56 -8.75
C GLN A 385 9.77 0.41 -8.70
N PRO A 386 10.21 -0.81 -8.34
CA PRO A 386 9.36 -1.99 -8.38
C PRO A 386 8.06 -1.81 -7.60
N ALA A 387 6.97 -2.29 -8.19
CA ALA A 387 5.68 -2.37 -7.54
C ALA A 387 5.67 -3.46 -6.46
N ILE A 388 4.67 -3.39 -5.58
CA ILE A 388 4.49 -4.39 -4.52
C ILE A 388 4.26 -5.75 -5.17
N GLY A 389 5.10 -6.72 -4.79
CA GLY A 389 5.04 -8.09 -5.28
C GLY A 389 6.03 -8.42 -6.41
N GLU A 390 6.53 -7.43 -7.16
CA GLU A 390 7.38 -7.69 -8.34
C GLU A 390 8.73 -8.35 -8.00
N LEU A 391 9.23 -8.17 -6.77
CA LEU A 391 10.50 -8.77 -6.29
C LEU A 391 10.31 -10.11 -5.58
N VAL A 392 9.08 -10.58 -5.36
CA VAL A 392 8.80 -11.85 -4.65
C VAL A 392 9.43 -13.03 -5.40
N LEU A 393 9.31 -13.06 -6.73
CA LEU A 393 9.90 -14.11 -7.56
C LEU A 393 11.42 -14.21 -7.40
N LEU A 394 12.13 -13.07 -7.32
CA LEU A 394 13.58 -13.08 -7.08
C LEU A 394 13.90 -13.61 -5.68
N ARG A 395 13.12 -13.21 -4.67
CA ARG A 395 13.29 -13.65 -3.28
C ARG A 395 13.08 -15.14 -3.11
N GLU A 396 12.13 -15.71 -3.86
CA GLU A 396 11.81 -17.14 -3.85
C GLU A 396 12.69 -17.95 -4.82
N SER A 397 13.42 -17.31 -5.73
CA SER A 397 14.25 -17.98 -6.73
C SER A 397 15.36 -18.84 -6.07
N PRO A 398 15.58 -20.09 -6.50
CA PRO A 398 16.55 -20.97 -5.86
C PRO A 398 17.99 -20.44 -6.01
N ILE A 399 18.85 -20.74 -5.03
CA ILE A 399 20.29 -20.56 -5.18
C ILE A 399 20.77 -21.55 -6.25
N GLN A 400 21.56 -21.05 -7.19
CA GLN A 400 22.05 -21.84 -8.32
C GLN A 400 23.41 -22.45 -7.98
N GLY A 401 23.68 -23.67 -8.46
CA GLY A 401 24.98 -24.31 -8.26
C GLY A 401 26.12 -23.44 -8.81
N GLY A 402 27.18 -23.27 -8.02
CA GLY A 402 28.35 -22.46 -8.39
C GLY A 402 28.35 -21.02 -7.86
N ILE A 403 27.22 -20.53 -7.35
CA ILE A 403 27.10 -19.21 -6.69
C ILE A 403 26.42 -19.34 -5.32
N ASN A 404 26.59 -18.34 -4.46
CA ASN A 404 25.98 -18.28 -3.12
C ASN A 404 24.93 -17.17 -2.98
N TYR A 405 24.47 -16.61 -4.09
CA TYR A 405 23.45 -15.58 -4.17
C TYR A 405 22.31 -16.01 -5.09
N ARG A 406 21.17 -15.31 -5.03
CA ARG A 406 19.99 -15.60 -5.85
C ARG A 406 19.97 -14.74 -7.10
N ARG A 407 19.55 -15.30 -8.23
CA ARG A 407 19.55 -14.64 -9.54
C ARG A 407 18.31 -15.01 -10.34
N LEU A 408 17.65 -14.03 -10.95
CA LEU A 408 16.46 -14.23 -11.78
C LEU A 408 16.51 -13.34 -13.03
N THR A 409 16.37 -13.92 -14.22
CA THR A 409 16.32 -13.16 -15.47
C THR A 409 14.88 -12.73 -15.78
N TYR A 410 14.57 -11.45 -15.56
CA TYR A 410 13.24 -10.89 -15.80
C TYR A 410 12.89 -10.73 -17.28
N TRP A 411 13.89 -10.46 -18.12
CA TRP A 411 13.71 -10.28 -19.55
C TRP A 411 14.95 -10.71 -20.32
N ARG A 412 14.75 -11.21 -21.53
CA ARG A 412 15.81 -11.56 -22.46
C ARG A 412 15.40 -11.12 -23.85
N SER A 413 16.30 -10.41 -24.53
CA SER A 413 16.17 -10.03 -25.93
C SER A 413 16.00 -11.27 -26.79
N GLN A 414 15.06 -11.21 -27.73
CA GLN A 414 14.79 -12.31 -28.67
C GLN A 414 15.80 -12.32 -29.82
N LYS A 415 16.44 -11.18 -30.12
CA LYS A 415 17.27 -11.00 -31.33
C LYS A 415 18.70 -10.53 -31.05
N HIS A 416 18.92 -9.78 -29.98
CA HIS A 416 20.15 -9.03 -29.75
C HIS A 416 20.95 -9.50 -28.53
N GLY A 417 20.52 -10.57 -27.86
CA GLY A 417 21.32 -11.24 -26.82
C GLY A 417 21.37 -10.55 -25.45
N SER A 418 20.82 -9.34 -25.30
CA SER A 418 20.75 -8.63 -24.01
C SER A 418 19.75 -9.25 -23.03
N SER A 419 19.87 -8.95 -21.75
CA SER A 419 18.93 -9.40 -20.71
C SER A 419 18.81 -8.44 -19.53
N LEU A 420 17.68 -8.50 -18.82
CA LEU A 420 17.46 -7.83 -17.53
C LEU A 420 17.45 -8.89 -16.44
N VAL A 421 18.31 -8.72 -15.43
CA VAL A 421 18.57 -9.73 -14.41
C VAL A 421 18.47 -9.10 -13.03
N GLY A 422 17.67 -9.69 -12.15
CA GLY A 422 17.68 -9.41 -10.73
C GLY A 422 18.70 -10.26 -10.01
N ILE A 423 19.43 -9.66 -9.08
CA ILE A 423 20.35 -10.35 -8.18
C ILE A 423 19.96 -10.00 -6.74
N LEU A 424 19.89 -11.02 -5.88
CA LEU A 424 19.60 -10.86 -4.46
C LEU A 424 20.77 -11.42 -3.64
N TRP A 425 21.35 -10.53 -2.85
CA TRP A 425 22.41 -10.78 -1.88
C TRP A 425 21.80 -10.85 -0.48
N THR A 426 21.76 -12.02 0.12
CA THR A 426 21.36 -12.14 1.54
C THR A 426 22.54 -11.75 2.44
N PRO A 427 22.29 -11.36 3.72
CA PRO A 427 23.35 -11.04 4.67
C PRO A 427 24.44 -12.12 4.70
N GLY A 428 25.71 -11.70 4.61
CA GLY A 428 26.88 -12.58 4.62
C GLY A 428 27.24 -13.23 3.27
N THR A 429 26.47 -13.00 2.21
CA THR A 429 26.82 -13.53 0.88
C THR A 429 27.96 -12.75 0.24
N THR A 430 28.85 -13.49 -0.45
CA THR A 430 30.02 -12.94 -1.15
C THR A 430 30.19 -13.71 -2.45
N ALA A 431 30.11 -13.01 -3.59
CA ALA A 431 30.45 -13.63 -4.87
C ALA A 431 31.90 -14.14 -4.89
N HIS A 432 32.23 -15.02 -5.82
CA HIS A 432 33.62 -15.25 -6.18
C HIS A 432 34.17 -14.05 -6.97
N ILE A 433 35.50 -13.94 -7.06
CA ILE A 433 36.12 -12.93 -7.94
C ILE A 433 35.88 -13.36 -9.38
N HIS A 434 35.28 -12.48 -10.18
CA HIS A 434 34.93 -12.79 -11.57
C HIS A 434 35.05 -11.58 -12.50
N SER A 435 35.19 -11.90 -13.78
CA SER A 435 34.95 -10.98 -14.90
C SER A 435 33.71 -11.41 -15.69
N HIS A 436 33.22 -10.52 -16.56
CA HIS A 436 32.01 -10.76 -17.33
C HIS A 436 32.33 -10.95 -18.82
N GLU A 437 31.60 -11.86 -19.45
CA GLU A 437 31.50 -12.05 -20.92
C GLU A 437 30.60 -10.99 -21.59
N TYR A 438 30.20 -9.95 -20.88
CA TYR A 438 29.32 -8.89 -21.37
C TYR A 438 29.60 -7.58 -20.65
N SER A 439 29.28 -6.47 -21.30
CA SER A 439 29.15 -5.18 -20.62
C SER A 439 27.75 -5.04 -20.01
N ALA A 440 27.65 -4.44 -18.83
CA ALA A 440 26.39 -4.34 -18.11
C ALA A 440 26.28 -3.04 -17.31
N ILE A 441 25.04 -2.66 -17.00
CA ILE A 441 24.75 -1.60 -16.03
C ILE A 441 23.89 -2.18 -14.92
N GLY A 442 24.34 -2.02 -13.68
CA GLY A 442 23.57 -2.32 -12.50
C GLY A 442 22.90 -1.08 -11.92
N GLN A 443 21.73 -1.27 -11.33
CA GLN A 443 21.05 -0.30 -10.48
C GLN A 443 20.63 -0.97 -9.18
N ARG A 444 21.10 -0.43 -8.07
CA ARG A 444 20.70 -0.86 -6.72
C ARG A 444 19.25 -0.47 -6.45
N ILE A 445 18.45 -1.43 -5.99
CA ILE A 445 17.04 -1.24 -5.63
C ILE A 445 16.84 -1.25 -4.11
N GLU A 446 17.46 -2.18 -3.40
CA GLU A 446 17.33 -2.34 -1.94
C GLU A 446 18.69 -2.69 -1.32
N GLY A 447 18.93 -2.26 -0.09
CA GLY A 447 20.13 -2.60 0.70
C GLY A 447 21.41 -1.90 0.25
N THR A 448 22.51 -2.27 0.89
CA THR A 448 23.87 -1.85 0.54
C THR A 448 24.68 -3.09 0.19
N ILE A 449 25.63 -2.93 -0.72
CA ILE A 449 26.68 -3.93 -0.95
C ILE A 449 28.03 -3.26 -0.86
N GLU A 450 29.05 -4.08 -0.73
CA GLU A 450 30.42 -3.71 -1.01
C GLU A 450 30.85 -4.32 -2.34
N MET A 451 31.49 -3.50 -3.17
CA MET A 451 32.21 -3.93 -4.36
C MET A 451 33.69 -3.69 -4.18
N ILE A 452 34.49 -4.68 -4.52
CA ILE A 452 35.93 -4.55 -4.61
C ILE A 452 36.33 -4.84 -6.04
N ASN A 453 37.01 -3.88 -6.67
CA ASN A 453 37.51 -4.01 -8.03
C ASN A 453 38.98 -4.38 -8.01
N PHE A 454 39.38 -5.18 -8.99
CA PHE A 454 40.73 -5.66 -9.18
C PHE A 454 41.27 -5.26 -10.55
N VAL A 455 42.59 -5.17 -10.63
CA VAL A 455 43.32 -5.04 -11.90
C VAL A 455 44.37 -6.14 -11.98
N HIS A 456 44.75 -6.53 -13.20
CA HIS A 456 45.80 -7.52 -13.38
C HIS A 456 47.16 -7.02 -12.84
N ALA A 457 47.89 -7.90 -12.16
CA ALA A 457 49.25 -7.67 -11.68
C ALA A 457 50.08 -8.95 -11.89
N GLY A 458 50.84 -9.00 -12.99
CA GLY A 458 51.59 -10.21 -13.38
C GLY A 458 50.66 -11.41 -13.63
N THR A 459 50.90 -12.52 -12.91
CA THR A 459 50.04 -13.72 -12.91
C THR A 459 48.90 -13.65 -11.88
N GLY A 460 48.77 -12.51 -11.19
CA GLY A 460 47.82 -12.31 -10.09
C GLY A 460 46.88 -11.13 -10.33
N LEU A 461 46.23 -10.71 -9.24
CA LEU A 461 45.36 -9.55 -9.17
C LEU A 461 45.85 -8.57 -8.12
N ARG A 462 45.61 -7.28 -8.35
CA ARG A 462 45.78 -6.21 -7.38
C ARG A 462 44.45 -5.59 -7.03
N VAL A 463 44.18 -5.37 -5.75
CA VAL A 463 43.01 -4.63 -5.28
C VAL A 463 43.13 -3.17 -5.71
N SER A 464 42.20 -2.72 -6.54
CA SER A 464 42.19 -1.38 -7.12
C SER A 464 41.34 -0.42 -6.29
N THR A 465 40.06 -0.74 -6.11
CA THR A 465 39.12 0.11 -5.36
C THR A 465 38.21 -0.73 -4.49
N ARG A 466 37.69 -0.11 -3.45
CA ARG A 466 36.65 -0.66 -2.58
C ARG A 466 35.57 0.40 -2.42
N THR A 467 34.35 0.05 -2.78
CA THR A 467 33.22 0.99 -2.84
C THR A 467 32.03 0.34 -2.16
N GLU A 468 31.44 1.04 -1.21
CA GLU A 468 30.15 0.66 -0.65
C GLU A 468 29.07 1.33 -1.49
N ALA A 469 28.20 0.53 -2.10
CA ALA A 469 27.16 1.00 -3.01
C ALA A 469 25.79 0.89 -2.36
N GLY A 470 25.19 2.05 -2.12
CA GLY A 470 23.87 2.19 -1.54
C GLY A 470 22.74 2.30 -2.58
N PRO A 471 21.48 2.42 -2.11
CA PRO A 471 20.34 2.72 -2.97
C PRO A 471 20.62 3.99 -3.78
N GLU A 472 20.24 4.00 -5.07
CA GLU A 472 20.47 5.09 -6.05
C GLU A 472 21.81 5.07 -6.79
N GLU A 473 22.81 4.29 -6.35
CA GLU A 473 24.04 4.14 -7.12
C GLU A 473 23.86 3.20 -8.33
N SER A 474 24.44 3.60 -9.46
CA SER A 474 24.50 2.80 -10.68
C SER A 474 25.91 2.28 -10.88
N THR A 475 26.04 1.00 -11.17
CA THR A 475 27.32 0.33 -11.41
C THR A 475 27.49 0.03 -12.88
N GLU A 476 28.71 0.09 -13.38
CA GLU A 476 29.03 -0.22 -14.78
C GLU A 476 30.08 -1.31 -14.82
N PHE A 477 29.84 -2.27 -15.68
CA PHE A 477 30.73 -3.41 -15.92
C PHE A 477 31.09 -3.40 -17.39
N THR A 478 32.38 -3.46 -17.69
CA THR A 478 32.89 -3.59 -19.04
C THR A 478 33.38 -5.01 -19.25
N GLU A 479 32.96 -5.62 -20.35
CA GLU A 479 33.39 -6.96 -20.76
C GLU A 479 34.91 -7.12 -20.69
N GLY A 480 35.38 -8.18 -20.03
CA GLY A 480 36.81 -8.53 -19.94
C GLY A 480 37.69 -7.57 -19.11
N GLU A 481 37.24 -6.34 -18.86
CA GLU A 481 38.02 -5.33 -18.11
C GLU A 481 37.64 -5.29 -16.62
N THR A 482 36.35 -5.41 -16.30
CA THR A 482 35.89 -5.31 -14.91
C THR A 482 36.04 -6.65 -14.21
N ILE A 483 37.03 -6.75 -13.32
CA ILE A 483 37.24 -7.87 -12.40
C ILE A 483 36.85 -7.41 -11.02
N HIS A 484 35.90 -8.09 -10.39
CA HIS A 484 35.37 -7.62 -9.10
C HIS A 484 34.88 -8.75 -8.20
N VAL A 485 34.60 -8.39 -6.95
CA VAL A 485 33.82 -9.20 -6.01
C VAL A 485 32.76 -8.32 -5.36
N VAL A 486 31.57 -8.89 -5.21
CA VAL A 486 30.43 -8.24 -4.58
C VAL A 486 30.08 -8.95 -3.27
N ARG A 487 29.87 -8.20 -2.21
CA ARG A 487 29.59 -8.72 -0.85
C ARG A 487 28.43 -7.97 -0.22
N ASN A 488 27.56 -8.69 0.49
CA ASN A 488 26.62 -8.10 1.42
C ASN A 488 27.11 -8.32 2.85
N LEU A 489 27.75 -7.30 3.42
CA LEU A 489 28.22 -7.29 4.81
C LEU A 489 27.19 -6.70 5.79
N GLY A 490 26.03 -6.26 5.28
CA GLY A 490 24.96 -5.68 6.07
C GLY A 490 24.07 -6.71 6.77
N THR A 491 23.08 -6.21 7.51
CA THR A 491 22.09 -7.02 8.25
C THR A 491 20.80 -7.26 7.47
N HIS A 492 20.69 -6.73 6.26
CA HIS A 492 19.49 -6.78 5.43
C HIS A 492 19.81 -7.25 4.02
N ASP A 493 18.81 -7.80 3.34
CA ASP A 493 18.93 -8.18 1.93
C ASP A 493 19.27 -6.97 1.04
N ALA A 494 20.10 -7.21 0.03
CA ALA A 494 20.41 -6.23 -1.00
C ALA A 494 20.01 -6.76 -2.39
N ILE A 495 19.34 -5.93 -3.20
CA ILE A 495 18.83 -6.30 -4.52
C ILE A 495 19.38 -5.37 -5.61
N ASP A 496 19.90 -5.96 -6.68
CA ASP A 496 20.31 -5.27 -7.90
C ASP A 496 19.46 -5.66 -9.09
N LEU A 497 19.26 -4.69 -10.00
CA LEU A 497 18.82 -4.95 -11.36
C LEU A 497 19.95 -4.64 -12.35
N HIS A 498 20.40 -5.66 -13.07
CA HIS A 498 21.44 -5.57 -14.08
C HIS A 498 20.82 -5.67 -15.47
N PHE A 499 21.06 -4.67 -16.30
CA PHE A 499 20.92 -4.83 -17.74
C PHE A 499 22.26 -5.35 -18.29
N CYS A 500 22.26 -6.60 -18.76
CA CYS A 500 23.39 -7.24 -19.39
C CYS A 500 23.28 -7.07 -20.91
N GLY A 501 24.32 -6.54 -21.54
CA GLY A 501 24.43 -6.46 -23.00
C GLY A 501 24.59 -7.84 -23.66
N PRO A 502 24.77 -7.89 -24.99
CA PRO A 502 25.11 -9.12 -25.68
C PRO A 502 26.40 -9.71 -25.11
N ARG A 503 26.47 -11.05 -25.11
CA ARG A 503 27.71 -11.75 -24.80
C ARG A 503 28.73 -11.48 -25.91
N GLY A 504 29.92 -11.05 -25.54
CA GLY A 504 31.01 -10.91 -26.48
C GLY A 504 31.78 -12.21 -26.65
N ALA A 505 32.98 -12.09 -27.24
CA ALA A 505 33.78 -13.24 -27.64
C ALA A 505 34.63 -13.80 -26.48
N GLY A 506 34.87 -13.00 -25.43
CA GLY A 506 35.58 -13.43 -24.24
C GLY A 506 34.64 -14.22 -23.32
N GLY A 507 35.06 -15.41 -22.90
CA GLY A 507 34.34 -16.16 -21.86
C GLY A 507 34.41 -15.44 -20.50
N ALA A 508 33.41 -15.64 -19.65
CA ALA A 508 33.48 -15.16 -18.27
C ALA A 508 34.54 -15.97 -17.52
N LEU A 509 35.31 -15.31 -16.66
CA LEU A 509 36.41 -15.94 -15.91
C LEU A 509 36.16 -15.80 -14.42
N ARG A 510 36.50 -16.85 -13.68
CA ARG A 510 36.57 -16.86 -12.22
C ARG A 510 38.03 -16.94 -11.80
N TYR A 511 38.38 -16.10 -10.83
CA TYR A 511 39.73 -15.98 -10.28
C TYR A 511 39.72 -16.52 -8.86
N ASN A 512 40.37 -17.65 -8.62
CA ASN A 512 40.46 -18.29 -7.32
C ASN A 512 41.79 -17.92 -6.66
N PRO A 513 41.81 -17.17 -5.54
CA PRO A 513 43.05 -16.86 -4.82
C PRO A 513 43.78 -18.14 -4.39
N LEU A 514 45.09 -18.19 -4.60
CA LEU A 514 45.94 -19.32 -4.17
C LEU A 514 46.20 -19.32 -2.65
N GLU A 515 46.12 -18.15 -2.01
CA GLU A 515 46.22 -17.98 -0.56
C GLU A 515 44.84 -17.61 0.02
N PRO A 516 44.42 -18.23 1.14
CA PRO A 516 43.09 -17.99 1.71
C PRO A 516 42.92 -16.60 2.32
N GLU A 517 41.72 -16.05 2.12
CA GLU A 517 41.04 -14.90 2.75
C GLU A 517 41.87 -13.98 3.68
N SER A 518 42.86 -13.28 3.12
CA SER A 518 43.30 -12.01 3.70
C SER A 518 42.25 -10.94 3.39
N PRO A 519 41.95 -9.98 4.29
CA PRO A 519 41.09 -8.85 3.94
C PRO A 519 41.64 -8.19 2.67
N PHE A 520 40.82 -8.06 1.63
CA PHE A 520 41.21 -7.36 0.39
C PHE A 520 41.49 -5.88 0.70
N VAL A 521 42.77 -5.56 0.92
CA VAL A 521 43.24 -4.20 1.20
C VAL A 521 43.65 -3.54 -0.10
N ILE A 522 43.29 -2.26 -0.29
CA ILE A 522 43.66 -1.49 -1.50
C ILE A 522 45.19 -1.55 -1.71
N GLY A 523 45.60 -1.90 -2.92
CA GLY A 523 47.01 -2.05 -3.30
C GLY A 523 47.59 -3.44 -3.08
N GLN A 524 46.90 -4.35 -2.36
CA GLN A 524 47.35 -5.72 -2.15
C GLN A 524 47.38 -6.50 -3.47
N GLU A 525 48.48 -7.21 -3.73
CA GLU A 525 48.64 -8.15 -4.84
C GLU A 525 48.60 -9.60 -4.35
N PHE A 526 47.98 -10.49 -5.11
CA PHE A 526 47.89 -11.91 -4.80
C PHE A 526 47.77 -12.75 -6.07
N ALA A 527 48.30 -13.99 -6.02
CA ALA A 527 48.22 -14.92 -7.13
C ALA A 527 46.85 -15.61 -7.19
N VAL A 528 46.41 -15.93 -8.41
CA VAL A 528 45.10 -16.53 -8.67
C VAL A 528 45.20 -17.65 -9.70
N ASP A 529 44.37 -18.68 -9.52
CA ASP A 529 44.05 -19.64 -10.59
C ASP A 529 42.83 -19.14 -11.35
N VAL A 530 42.93 -19.12 -12.68
CA VAL A 530 41.86 -18.65 -13.57
C VAL A 530 41.14 -19.85 -14.18
N VAL A 531 39.83 -19.89 -14.02
CA VAL A 531 38.96 -20.91 -14.62
C VAL A 531 37.84 -20.26 -15.41
N GLU A 532 37.34 -20.95 -16.44
CA GLU A 532 36.15 -20.50 -17.16
C GLU A 532 34.94 -20.54 -16.21
N ASP A 533 34.21 -19.42 -16.16
CA ASP A 533 32.99 -19.29 -15.37
C ASP A 533 31.78 -19.32 -16.31
N ARG A 534 30.78 -20.13 -15.97
CA ARG A 534 29.53 -20.20 -16.73
C ARG A 534 28.36 -20.06 -15.77
N LEU A 535 27.90 -18.82 -15.61
CA LEU A 535 26.73 -18.54 -14.79
C LEU A 535 25.47 -19.12 -15.46
N PRO A 536 24.65 -19.90 -14.72
CA PRO A 536 23.42 -20.46 -15.25
C PRO A 536 22.39 -19.38 -15.59
N LEU A 537 21.62 -19.63 -16.66
CA LEU A 537 20.54 -18.75 -17.10
C LEU A 537 19.20 -19.27 -16.53
N VAL A 538 18.56 -18.48 -15.68
CA VAL A 538 17.32 -18.88 -14.99
C VAL A 538 16.22 -17.87 -15.27
N MET A 539 15.22 -18.32 -16.02
CA MET A 539 14.03 -17.55 -16.33
C MET A 539 12.91 -17.90 -15.34
N PRO A 540 12.00 -16.96 -15.05
CA PRO A 540 10.73 -17.27 -14.43
C PRO A 540 9.96 -18.30 -15.28
N LYS A 541 9.05 -19.07 -14.66
CA LYS A 541 8.11 -19.89 -15.41
C LYS A 541 7.28 -18.98 -16.34
N THR A 542 7.02 -19.42 -17.56
CA THR A 542 6.32 -18.63 -18.58
C THR A 542 5.00 -18.08 -18.02
N GLY A 543 4.82 -16.75 -18.07
CA GLY A 543 3.61 -16.07 -17.62
C GLY A 543 3.58 -15.59 -16.16
N SER A 544 4.68 -15.71 -15.40
CA SER A 544 4.69 -15.35 -13.98
C SER A 544 4.98 -13.87 -13.66
N LEU A 545 5.29 -13.02 -14.64
CA LEU A 545 5.64 -11.61 -14.42
C LEU A 545 4.47 -10.65 -14.47
#